data_AF-A0A248THE7-F1
#
_entry.id   AF-A0A248THE7-F1
#
_cell.length_a   1.000
_cell.length_b   1.000
_cell.length_c   1.000
_cell.angle_alpha   90.00
_cell.angle_beta   90.00
_cell.angle_gamma   90.00
#
_symmetry.space_group_name_H-M   'P 1'
#
loop_
_entity.id
_entity.type
_entity.pdbx_description
1 polymer ?
#
loop_
_entity_poly.entity_id
_entity_poly.type
_entity_poly.pdbx_seq_one_letter_code
_entity_poly.pdbx_strand_id
1 'polypeptide(L)'
;MKYVKIIRIDDKGFNCKPYNSNAFCHSLEFIDSEIKDLNKINQPIKKSSLYSPEYNNDNWSGCFCFLDEFNPKLLSSSGALAMRYGEKINIKMIPSDALIWVRNCSYMGMKTPFFSKFCYSYEHENNEYWSSEVSTFSSYKWVKMRVDLALERTRLWKERNDWVPEWITEFYLMESQLFSLKNASIREEILTRINYTYKPKFQIFKTK
;
A
#
# COMPACT_ATOMS: atom_id res chain seq x y z
N MET A 1 -1.11 -23.23 6.11
CA MET A 1 -0.82 -21.99 5.36
C MET A 1 -2.05 -21.10 5.42
N LYS A 2 -1.95 -19.91 6.03
CA LYS A 2 -3.07 -18.97 6.19
C LYS A 2 -3.10 -18.03 4.98
N TYR A 3 -4.29 -17.73 4.50
CA TYR A 3 -4.50 -16.79 3.40
C TYR A 3 -5.23 -15.56 3.89
N VAL A 4 -4.96 -14.43 3.23
CA VAL A 4 -5.51 -13.12 3.55
C VAL A 4 -6.17 -12.56 2.31
N LYS A 5 -7.33 -11.94 2.49
CA LYS A 5 -8.08 -11.32 1.42
C LYS A 5 -7.36 -10.07 0.91
N ILE A 6 -7.29 -9.92 -0.40
CA ILE A 6 -6.85 -8.69 -1.07
C ILE A 6 -7.95 -8.19 -1.99
N ILE A 7 -8.10 -6.88 -2.07
CA ILE A 7 -9.16 -6.21 -2.79
C ILE A 7 -8.54 -5.29 -3.83
N ARG A 8 -9.02 -5.38 -5.07
CA ARG A 8 -8.69 -4.43 -6.14
C ARG A 8 -9.96 -3.89 -6.78
N ILE A 9 -9.98 -2.59 -7.04
CA ILE A 9 -11.10 -1.88 -7.65
C ILE A 9 -10.68 -1.57 -9.10
N ASP A 10 -11.10 -2.42 -10.04
CA ASP A 10 -10.75 -2.31 -11.46
C ASP A 10 -11.66 -3.18 -12.34
N ASP A 11 -12.21 -2.66 -13.43
CA ASP A 11 -13.04 -3.48 -14.33
C ASP A 11 -12.27 -4.60 -15.04
N LYS A 12 -10.95 -4.50 -15.11
CA LYS A 12 -10.04 -5.49 -15.73
C LYS A 12 -9.44 -6.47 -14.73
N GLY A 13 -10.01 -6.58 -13.53
CA GLY A 13 -9.55 -7.53 -12.52
C GLY A 13 -8.16 -7.19 -12.00
N PHE A 14 -7.27 -8.18 -11.95
CA PHE A 14 -5.88 -8.01 -11.48
C PHE A 14 -4.87 -7.71 -12.60
N ASN A 15 -5.31 -7.10 -13.72
CA ASN A 15 -4.42 -6.73 -14.83
C ASN A 15 -3.31 -5.75 -14.40
N CYS A 16 -2.04 -6.15 -14.52
CA CYS A 16 -0.88 -5.32 -14.19
C CYS A 16 -0.49 -4.39 -15.34
N LYS A 17 0.20 -3.30 -14.99
CA LYS A 17 0.79 -2.34 -15.91
C LYS A 17 2.11 -1.83 -15.32
N PRO A 18 3.04 -1.34 -16.16
CA PRO A 18 4.28 -0.73 -15.67
C PRO A 18 3.99 0.36 -14.63
N TYR A 19 4.78 0.39 -13.56
CA TYR A 19 4.64 1.39 -12.50
C TYR A 19 4.73 2.82 -13.03
N ASN A 20 5.52 3.08 -14.06
CA ASN A 20 5.58 4.37 -14.75
C ASN A 20 5.25 4.18 -16.23
N SER A 21 4.28 4.93 -16.76
CA SER A 21 3.85 4.92 -18.16
C SER A 21 3.07 6.20 -18.52
N ASN A 22 2.76 6.42 -19.80
CA ASN A 22 1.96 7.57 -20.25
C ASN A 22 0.61 7.69 -19.54
N ALA A 23 0.03 6.57 -19.11
CA ALA A 23 -1.24 6.54 -18.40
C ALA A 23 -1.09 6.62 -16.87
N PHE A 24 0.10 6.34 -16.33
CA PHE A 24 0.38 6.23 -14.91
C PHE A 24 1.77 6.82 -14.62
N CYS A 25 1.84 8.08 -14.22
CA CYS A 25 3.09 8.72 -13.83
C CYS A 25 3.18 8.76 -12.30
N HIS A 26 3.94 7.83 -11.73
CA HIS A 26 4.14 7.71 -10.30
C HIS A 26 5.50 8.29 -9.88
N SER A 27 5.49 9.23 -8.94
CA SER A 27 6.69 9.87 -8.42
C SER A 27 7.29 9.19 -7.19
N LEU A 28 6.67 8.09 -6.72
CA LEU A 28 6.97 7.51 -5.41
C LEU A 28 7.94 6.34 -5.52
N GLU A 29 9.08 6.47 -4.83
CA GLU A 29 10.19 5.52 -4.88
C GLU A 29 9.91 4.27 -4.05
N PHE A 30 10.62 3.18 -4.37
CA PHE A 30 10.68 1.95 -3.61
C PHE A 30 11.94 1.93 -2.76
N ILE A 31 11.80 1.58 -1.49
CA ILE A 31 12.90 1.36 -0.56
C ILE A 31 13.13 -0.14 -0.50
N ASP A 32 14.24 -0.62 -1.07
CA ASP A 32 14.61 -2.04 -1.08
C ASP A 32 15.06 -2.51 0.32
N SER A 33 14.13 -2.53 1.26
CA SER A 33 14.31 -2.99 2.62
C SER A 33 13.02 -3.59 3.15
N GLU A 34 13.17 -4.66 3.92
CA GLU A 34 12.08 -5.34 4.61
C GLU A 34 11.90 -4.78 6.03
N ILE A 35 10.65 -4.45 6.37
CA ILE A 35 10.24 -4.18 7.74
C ILE A 35 9.97 -5.50 8.45
N LYS A 36 10.68 -5.71 9.56
CA LYS A 36 10.55 -6.90 10.42
C LYS A 36 10.01 -6.58 11.82
N ASP A 37 10.01 -5.30 12.19
CA ASP A 37 9.60 -4.81 13.51
C ASP A 37 8.84 -3.50 13.34
N LEU A 38 7.59 -3.47 13.78
CA LEU A 38 6.70 -2.31 13.64
C LEU A 38 7.08 -1.15 14.56
N ASN A 39 7.92 -1.37 15.56
CA ASN A 39 8.36 -0.34 16.51
C ASN A 39 9.62 0.40 16.04
N LYS A 40 10.34 -0.14 15.04
CA LYS A 40 11.54 0.50 14.50
C LYS A 40 11.17 1.56 13.46
N ILE A 41 10.93 2.76 13.94
CA ILE A 41 10.54 3.93 13.15
C ILE A 41 11.70 4.91 12.96
N ASN A 42 11.59 5.78 11.96
CA ASN A 42 12.57 6.84 11.65
C ASN A 42 14.02 6.33 11.50
N GLN A 43 14.17 5.11 10.99
CA GLN A 43 15.47 4.49 10.80
C GLN A 43 16.25 5.20 9.67
N PRO A 44 17.57 5.34 9.80
CA PRO A 44 18.43 5.71 8.69
C PRO A 44 18.57 4.54 7.71
N ILE A 45 18.69 4.85 6.42
CA ILE A 45 18.94 3.87 5.37
C ILE A 45 19.86 4.46 4.30
N LYS A 46 20.61 3.62 3.58
CA LYS A 46 21.44 4.08 2.47
C LYS A 46 20.54 4.62 1.34
N LYS A 47 20.91 5.77 0.77
CA LYS A 47 20.21 6.36 -0.38
C LYS A 47 20.23 5.42 -1.59
N SER A 48 21.27 4.58 -1.73
CA SER A 48 21.36 3.54 -2.76
C SER A 48 20.32 2.42 -2.64
N SER A 49 19.61 2.31 -1.51
CA SER A 49 18.46 1.41 -1.36
C SER A 49 17.17 1.96 -1.95
N LEU A 50 17.19 3.21 -2.46
CA LEU A 50 16.06 3.80 -3.17
C LEU A 50 16.09 3.37 -4.63
N TYR A 51 14.91 3.00 -5.13
CA TYR A 51 14.71 2.66 -6.52
C TYR A 51 13.51 3.41 -7.09
N SER A 52 13.73 4.10 -8.19
CA SER A 52 12.69 4.75 -8.99
C SER A 52 12.51 3.95 -10.27
N PRO A 53 11.39 3.22 -10.45
CA PRO A 53 11.16 2.47 -11.68
C PRO A 53 11.19 3.36 -12.91
N GLU A 54 11.98 2.94 -13.90
CA GLU A 54 12.05 3.63 -15.19
C GLU A 54 10.71 3.60 -15.91
N TYR A 55 10.55 4.56 -16.82
CA TYR A 55 9.36 4.66 -17.67
C TYR A 55 9.21 3.41 -18.55
N ASN A 56 8.00 2.84 -18.59
CA ASN A 56 7.65 1.59 -19.26
C ASN A 56 8.51 0.37 -18.84
N ASN A 57 8.96 0.32 -17.59
CA ASN A 57 9.69 -0.85 -17.08
C ASN A 57 8.73 -1.98 -16.67
N ASP A 58 8.62 -3.00 -17.52
CA ASP A 58 7.75 -4.17 -17.29
C ASP A 58 8.17 -5.03 -16.10
N ASN A 59 9.44 -4.99 -15.66
CA ASN A 59 9.87 -5.70 -14.44
C ASN A 59 9.25 -5.10 -13.17
N TRP A 60 8.75 -3.86 -13.29
CA TRP A 60 8.01 -3.15 -12.27
C TRP A 60 6.53 -3.01 -12.65
N SER A 61 6.01 -3.98 -13.40
CA SER A 61 4.57 -4.11 -13.61
C SER A 61 3.87 -4.63 -12.37
N GLY A 62 2.71 -4.04 -12.09
CA GLY A 62 1.94 -4.35 -10.89
C GLY A 62 0.62 -3.61 -10.84
N CYS A 63 -0.02 -3.64 -9.68
CA CYS A 63 -1.26 -2.90 -9.44
C CYS A 63 -1.46 -2.55 -7.97
N PHE A 64 -2.19 -1.46 -7.72
CA PHE A 64 -2.60 -1.07 -6.37
C PHE A 64 -3.74 -1.97 -5.89
N CYS A 65 -3.58 -2.46 -4.67
CA CYS A 65 -4.54 -3.31 -3.98
C CYS A 65 -4.68 -2.84 -2.52
N PHE A 66 -5.73 -3.31 -1.87
CA PHE A 66 -5.97 -3.12 -0.44
C PHE A 66 -5.95 -4.45 0.28
N LEU A 67 -5.28 -4.50 1.42
CA LEU A 67 -5.17 -5.68 2.26
C LEU A 67 -6.36 -5.75 3.23
N ASP A 68 -7.13 -6.84 3.14
CA ASP A 68 -8.34 -7.17 3.90
C ASP A 68 -9.54 -6.21 3.80
N GLU A 69 -9.31 -4.90 3.85
CA GLU A 69 -10.35 -3.88 3.79
C GLU A 69 -9.83 -2.58 3.16
N PHE A 70 -10.77 -1.76 2.69
CA PHE A 70 -10.51 -0.38 2.30
C PHE A 70 -11.61 0.54 2.84
N ASN A 71 -11.36 1.84 2.85
CA ASN A 71 -12.37 2.83 3.23
C ASN A 71 -13.29 3.13 2.04
N PRO A 72 -14.60 2.86 2.09
CA PRO A 72 -15.50 3.14 0.97
C PRO A 72 -15.55 4.61 0.56
N LYS A 73 -15.22 5.55 1.47
CA LYS A 73 -15.12 6.98 1.15
C LYS A 73 -14.07 7.29 0.10
N LEU A 74 -13.11 6.38 -0.17
CA LEU A 74 -12.14 6.55 -1.26
C LEU A 74 -12.81 6.63 -2.63
N LEU A 75 -13.99 6.01 -2.78
CA LEU A 75 -14.76 6.01 -4.02
C LEU A 75 -15.80 7.14 -4.06
N SER A 76 -15.89 8.03 -3.07
CA SER A 76 -16.78 9.18 -3.17
C SER A 76 -16.28 10.15 -4.24
N SER A 77 -17.13 11.08 -4.67
CA SER A 77 -16.77 12.12 -5.64
C SER A 77 -15.57 12.98 -5.22
N SER A 78 -15.26 13.04 -3.93
CA SER A 78 -14.10 13.74 -3.36
C SER A 78 -12.99 12.81 -2.84
N GLY A 79 -13.12 11.50 -3.06
CA GLY A 79 -12.16 10.50 -2.61
C GLY A 79 -10.96 10.37 -3.55
N ALA A 80 -9.84 9.86 -3.04
CA ALA A 80 -8.61 9.67 -3.82
C ALA A 80 -8.77 8.69 -4.99
N LEU A 81 -9.79 7.82 -4.94
CA LEU A 81 -10.15 6.88 -5.99
C LEU A 81 -11.51 7.22 -6.63
N ALA A 82 -11.93 8.49 -6.64
CA ALA A 82 -13.18 8.93 -7.26
C ALA A 82 -13.31 8.49 -8.73
N MET A 83 -12.20 8.46 -9.48
CA MET A 83 -12.17 7.99 -10.87
C MET A 83 -12.48 6.50 -11.04
N ARG A 84 -12.45 5.73 -9.95
CA ARG A 84 -12.79 4.30 -9.90
C ARG A 84 -14.21 4.06 -9.42
N TYR A 85 -15.01 5.11 -9.24
CA TYR A 85 -16.39 4.99 -8.80
C TYR A 85 -17.20 4.15 -9.80
N GLY A 86 -17.88 3.11 -9.30
CA GLY A 86 -18.67 2.20 -10.11
C GLY A 86 -17.89 1.03 -10.74
N GLU A 87 -16.57 1.03 -10.66
CA GLU A 87 -15.76 -0.09 -11.15
C GLU A 87 -15.92 -1.35 -10.27
N LYS A 88 -15.62 -2.51 -10.85
CA LYS A 88 -15.74 -3.81 -10.17
C LYS A 88 -14.78 -3.95 -8.99
N ILE A 89 -15.32 -4.49 -7.88
CA ILE A 89 -14.54 -4.95 -6.73
C ILE A 89 -14.13 -6.41 -6.97
N ASN A 90 -12.83 -6.61 -7.17
CA ASN A 90 -12.19 -7.92 -7.39
C ASN A 90 -11.48 -8.38 -6.13
N ILE A 91 -11.54 -9.68 -5.87
CA ILE A 91 -11.04 -10.25 -4.62
C ILE A 91 -10.20 -11.48 -4.96
N LYS A 92 -9.04 -11.57 -4.33
CA LYS A 92 -8.19 -12.76 -4.34
C LYS A 92 -7.63 -12.99 -2.94
N MET A 93 -6.96 -14.12 -2.76
CA MET A 93 -6.38 -14.53 -1.50
C MET A 93 -4.86 -14.64 -1.65
N ILE A 94 -4.11 -13.91 -0.83
CA ILE A 94 -2.64 -13.93 -0.79
C ILE A 94 -2.14 -14.74 0.41
N PRO A 95 -1.03 -15.49 0.33
CA PRO A 95 -0.42 -16.11 1.50
C PRO A 95 -0.06 -15.09 2.59
N SER A 96 -0.30 -15.44 3.86
CA SER A 96 -0.01 -14.52 4.98
C SER A 96 1.47 -14.26 5.22
N ASP A 97 2.34 -15.15 4.75
CA ASP A 97 3.79 -15.05 4.81
C ASP A 97 4.40 -14.39 3.54
N ALA A 98 3.59 -14.05 2.55
CA ALA A 98 4.05 -13.36 1.35
C ALA A 98 4.62 -11.98 1.67
N LEU A 99 5.70 -11.61 0.99
CA LEU A 99 6.32 -10.30 1.09
C LEU A 99 5.71 -9.35 0.06
N ILE A 100 5.14 -8.22 0.48
CA ILE A 100 4.47 -7.24 -0.40
C ILE A 100 5.06 -5.84 -0.21
N TRP A 101 4.79 -4.95 -1.17
CA TRP A 101 5.18 -3.54 -1.08
C TRP A 101 4.07 -2.73 -0.42
N VAL A 102 4.29 -2.26 0.80
CA VAL A 102 3.34 -1.40 1.54
C VAL A 102 3.87 0.02 1.62
N ARG A 103 3.02 0.99 1.98
CA ARG A 103 3.48 2.35 2.30
C ARG A 103 4.46 2.34 3.48
N ASN A 104 5.49 3.18 3.41
CA ASN A 104 6.52 3.39 4.43
C ASN A 104 5.99 4.19 5.63
N CYS A 105 4.92 3.73 6.25
CA CYS A 105 4.29 4.36 7.40
C CYS A 105 4.02 3.32 8.49
N SER A 106 4.26 3.72 9.72
CA SER A 106 3.95 2.90 10.89
C SER A 106 2.48 3.02 11.28
N TYR A 107 2.06 2.13 12.19
CA TYR A 107 0.75 2.21 12.83
C TYR A 107 0.58 3.44 13.73
N MET A 108 1.61 4.27 13.94
CA MET A 108 1.50 5.51 14.70
C MET A 108 1.00 6.68 13.84
N GLY A 109 1.00 6.56 12.52
CA GLY A 109 0.56 7.62 11.63
C GLY A 109 1.47 7.85 10.43
N MET A 110 0.93 8.56 9.44
CA MET A 110 1.64 8.93 8.21
C MET A 110 2.87 9.82 8.46
N LYS A 111 2.91 10.57 9.58
CA LYS A 111 4.08 11.37 9.97
C LYS A 111 5.21 10.56 10.61
N THR A 112 5.00 9.26 10.80
CA THR A 112 5.92 8.37 11.51
C THR A 112 6.31 7.20 10.60
N PRO A 113 7.17 7.45 9.60
CA PRO A 113 7.61 6.42 8.66
C PRO A 113 8.58 5.43 9.32
N PHE A 114 8.78 4.26 8.70
CA PHE A 114 9.83 3.33 9.14
C PHE A 114 11.22 3.84 8.80
N PHE A 115 11.38 4.39 7.60
CA PHE A 115 12.61 5.04 7.15
C PHE A 115 12.35 6.51 6.81
N SER A 116 13.12 7.44 7.38
CA SER A 116 13.00 8.88 7.10
C SER A 116 14.30 9.59 6.79
N LYS A 117 15.45 8.94 7.02
CA LYS A 117 16.78 9.52 6.83
C LYS A 117 17.57 8.72 5.80
N PHE A 118 17.91 9.33 4.68
CA PHE A 118 18.59 8.68 3.56
C PHE A 118 20.05 9.12 3.52
N CYS A 119 20.94 8.24 3.97
CA CYS A 119 22.37 8.51 4.11
C CYS A 119 23.13 8.20 2.82
N TYR A 120 24.11 9.03 2.46
CA TYR A 120 24.99 8.83 1.32
C TYR A 120 26.37 9.44 1.62
N SER A 121 27.41 8.89 1.00
CA SER A 121 28.71 9.55 0.93
C SER A 121 28.89 10.22 -0.43
N TYR A 122 29.70 11.27 -0.46
CA TYR A 122 30.11 11.95 -1.68
C TYR A 122 31.56 12.42 -1.54
N GLU A 123 32.26 12.51 -2.66
CA GLU A 123 33.63 12.99 -2.71
C GLU A 123 33.66 14.48 -3.07
N HIS A 124 34.43 15.27 -2.32
CA HIS A 124 34.68 16.68 -2.63
C HIS A 124 36.12 17.01 -2.26
N GLU A 125 36.88 17.62 -3.18
CA GLU A 125 38.29 17.96 -2.96
C GLU A 125 39.15 16.77 -2.47
N ASN A 126 38.97 15.57 -3.06
CA ASN A 126 39.63 14.31 -2.67
C ASN A 126 39.36 13.84 -1.23
N ASN A 127 38.31 14.36 -0.57
CA ASN A 127 37.87 13.93 0.75
C ASN A 127 36.48 13.29 0.66
N GLU A 128 36.29 12.19 1.39
CA GLU A 128 34.97 11.56 1.53
C GLU A 128 34.16 12.25 2.65
N TYR A 129 32.96 12.68 2.31
CA TYR A 129 32.01 13.26 3.24
C TYR A 129 30.78 12.38 3.39
N TRP A 130 30.18 12.40 4.58
CA TRP A 130 28.92 11.72 4.88
C TRP A 130 27.81 12.74 5.05
N SER A 131 26.73 12.57 4.31
CA SER A 131 25.53 13.40 4.39
C SER A 131 24.27 12.55 4.51
N SER A 132 23.16 13.21 4.81
CA SER A 132 21.86 12.59 4.86
C SER A 132 20.75 13.56 4.47
N GLU A 133 19.78 13.05 3.74
CA GLU A 133 18.55 13.77 3.39
C GLU A 133 17.37 13.27 4.23
N VAL A 134 16.51 14.18 4.65
CA VAL A 134 15.21 13.85 5.24
C VAL A 134 14.13 14.21 4.22
N SER A 135 13.34 13.23 3.79
CA SER A 135 12.26 13.47 2.83
C SER A 135 10.94 13.74 3.55
N THR A 136 10.30 14.86 3.21
CA THR A 136 8.94 15.20 3.66
C THR A 136 7.88 14.22 3.14
N PHE A 137 8.19 13.44 2.10
CA PHE A 137 7.31 12.46 1.48
C PHE A 137 7.71 11.02 1.79
N SER A 138 8.55 10.80 2.81
CA SER A 138 9.06 9.46 3.18
C SER A 138 7.94 8.43 3.35
N SER A 139 6.79 8.82 3.90
CA SER A 139 5.65 7.94 4.15
C SER A 139 4.95 7.41 2.90
N TYR A 140 5.10 8.12 1.78
CA TYR A 140 4.49 7.75 0.50
C TYR A 140 5.35 6.76 -0.29
N LYS A 141 6.62 6.60 0.07
CA LYS A 141 7.50 5.58 -0.53
C LYS A 141 7.01 4.16 -0.20
N TRP A 142 7.39 3.20 -1.01
CA TRP A 142 7.08 1.79 -0.81
C TRP A 142 8.18 1.08 -0.03
N VAL A 143 7.84 0.17 0.87
CA VAL A 143 8.76 -0.72 1.61
C VAL A 143 8.25 -2.14 1.57
N LYS A 144 9.15 -3.12 1.73
CA LYS A 144 8.75 -4.52 1.79
C LYS A 144 8.23 -4.85 3.19
N MET A 145 7.11 -5.56 3.29
CA MET A 145 6.56 -6.04 4.55
C MET A 145 5.83 -7.36 4.31
N ARG A 146 5.96 -8.31 5.24
CA ARG A 146 5.16 -9.53 5.20
C ARG A 146 3.68 -9.21 5.43
N VAL A 147 2.79 -9.95 4.77
CA VAL A 147 1.34 -9.75 4.85
C VAL A 147 0.83 -9.83 6.29
N ASP A 148 1.27 -10.80 7.08
CA ASP A 148 0.89 -10.95 8.49
C ASP A 148 1.33 -9.75 9.35
N LEU A 149 2.54 -9.24 9.13
CA LEU A 149 3.04 -8.04 9.80
C LEU A 149 2.27 -6.77 9.35
N ALA A 150 1.86 -6.70 8.09
CA ALA A 150 1.02 -5.62 7.57
C ALA A 150 -0.40 -5.65 8.18
N LEU A 151 -0.97 -6.84 8.39
CA LEU A 151 -2.23 -6.99 9.13
C LEU A 151 -2.08 -6.56 10.59
N GLU A 152 -0.98 -6.94 11.24
CA GLU A 152 -0.70 -6.52 12.62
C GLU A 152 -0.57 -4.99 12.72
N ARG A 153 0.08 -4.36 11.74
CA ARG A 153 0.13 -2.89 11.62
C ARG A 153 -1.27 -2.28 11.55
N THR A 154 -2.16 -2.85 10.74
CA THR A 154 -3.56 -2.40 10.65
C THR A 154 -4.31 -2.60 11.97
N ARG A 155 -4.11 -3.74 12.63
CA ARG A 155 -4.71 -4.05 13.93
C ARG A 155 -4.31 -3.03 14.99
N LEU A 156 -3.01 -2.74 15.11
CA LEU A 156 -2.47 -1.74 16.05
C LEU A 156 -2.98 -0.33 15.76
N TRP A 157 -3.16 0.04 14.49
CA TRP A 157 -3.77 1.32 14.12
C TRP A 157 -5.22 1.41 14.64
N LYS A 158 -6.00 0.35 14.46
CA LYS A 158 -7.41 0.27 14.89
C LYS A 158 -7.61 0.30 16.41
N GLU A 159 -6.62 -0.07 17.20
CA GLU A 159 -6.69 0.06 18.67
C GLU A 159 -6.83 1.53 19.12
N ARG A 160 -6.44 2.48 18.26
CA ARG A 160 -6.38 3.91 18.58
C ARG A 160 -7.27 4.78 17.70
N ASN A 161 -7.85 4.20 16.65
CA ASN A 161 -8.57 4.94 15.61
C ASN A 161 -9.81 4.17 15.15
N ASP A 162 -10.94 4.87 15.04
CA ASP A 162 -12.23 4.28 14.60
C ASP A 162 -12.34 4.05 13.09
N TRP A 163 -11.30 4.40 12.32
CA TRP A 163 -11.29 4.33 10.87
C TRP A 163 -9.93 3.91 10.35
N VAL A 164 -9.89 3.31 9.16
CA VAL A 164 -8.66 2.86 8.51
C VAL A 164 -8.37 3.74 7.29
N PRO A 165 -7.23 4.45 7.27
CA PRO A 165 -6.80 5.19 6.09
C PRO A 165 -6.28 4.25 4.99
N GLU A 166 -6.34 4.74 3.75
CA GLU A 166 -5.81 4.02 2.58
C GLU A 166 -4.36 3.59 2.79
N TRP A 167 -3.50 4.48 3.29
CA TRP A 167 -2.07 4.21 3.41
C TRP A 167 -1.72 3.10 4.41
N ILE A 168 -2.65 2.70 5.29
CA ILE A 168 -2.45 1.53 6.18
C ILE A 168 -2.67 0.21 5.43
N THR A 169 -3.66 0.12 4.55
CA THR A 169 -4.03 -1.14 3.88
C THR A 169 -3.61 -1.20 2.41
N GLU A 170 -3.28 -0.06 1.80
CA GLU A 170 -2.80 0.03 0.43
C GLU A 170 -1.43 -0.64 0.30
N PHE A 171 -1.31 -1.46 -0.74
CA PHE A 171 -0.07 -2.09 -1.12
C PHE A 171 0.03 -2.21 -2.64
N TYR A 172 1.27 -2.29 -3.14
CA TYR A 172 1.57 -2.54 -4.53
C TYR A 172 1.85 -4.04 -4.73
N LEU A 173 1.03 -4.67 -5.56
CA LEU A 173 1.13 -6.07 -5.92
C LEU A 173 1.89 -6.18 -7.23
N MET A 174 3.09 -6.76 -7.20
CA MET A 174 3.86 -7.02 -8.41
C MET A 174 3.17 -8.07 -9.27
N GLU A 175 3.32 -7.98 -10.59
CA GLU A 175 2.77 -8.96 -11.52
C GLU A 175 3.28 -10.38 -11.25
N SER A 176 4.56 -10.49 -10.90
CA SER A 176 5.18 -11.74 -10.47
C SER A 176 4.55 -12.34 -9.22
N GLN A 177 3.67 -11.66 -8.49
CA GLN A 177 3.00 -12.23 -7.32
C GLN A 177 1.64 -12.83 -7.66
N LEU A 178 1.09 -12.54 -8.85
CA LEU A 178 -0.25 -12.97 -9.25
C LEU A 178 -0.42 -14.49 -9.30
N PHE A 179 0.64 -15.24 -9.65
CA PHE A 179 0.59 -16.69 -9.74
C PHE A 179 0.44 -17.38 -8.37
N SER A 180 0.82 -16.69 -7.29
CA SER A 180 0.72 -17.22 -5.92
C SER A 180 -0.67 -17.04 -5.30
N LEU A 181 -1.53 -16.26 -5.96
CA LEU A 181 -2.84 -15.91 -5.44
C LEU A 181 -3.85 -17.04 -5.66
N LYS A 182 -4.72 -17.24 -4.68
CA LYS A 182 -5.90 -18.10 -4.81
C LYS A 182 -7.14 -17.28 -5.10
N ASN A 183 -8.11 -17.92 -5.74
CA ASN A 183 -9.45 -17.35 -5.86
C ASN A 183 -10.10 -17.30 -4.47
N ALA A 184 -10.89 -16.26 -4.23
CA ALA A 184 -11.72 -16.17 -3.05
C ALA A 184 -12.87 -17.18 -3.13
N SER A 185 -13.40 -17.58 -1.98
CA SER A 185 -14.65 -18.34 -1.96
C SER A 185 -15.83 -17.45 -2.38
N ILE A 186 -16.89 -18.06 -2.94
CA ILE A 186 -18.14 -17.35 -3.27
C ILE A 186 -18.67 -16.56 -2.06
N ARG A 187 -18.57 -17.13 -0.85
CA ARG A 187 -18.98 -16.48 0.39
C ARG A 187 -18.19 -15.20 0.64
N GLU A 188 -16.87 -15.23 0.52
CA GLU A 188 -16.01 -14.05 0.71
C GLU A 188 -16.31 -12.96 -0.33
N GLU A 189 -16.58 -13.35 -1.58
CA GLU A 189 -16.98 -12.43 -2.64
C GLU A 189 -18.30 -11.73 -2.31
N ILE A 190 -19.32 -12.49 -1.92
CA ILE A 190 -20.64 -11.95 -1.55
C ILE A 190 -20.51 -11.01 -0.34
N LEU A 191 -19.86 -11.44 0.73
CA LEU A 191 -19.71 -10.63 1.95
C LEU A 191 -18.99 -9.31 1.67
N THR A 192 -17.93 -9.35 0.87
CA THR A 192 -17.17 -8.15 0.51
C THR A 192 -18.01 -7.20 -0.34
N ARG A 193 -18.73 -7.69 -1.35
CA ARG A 193 -19.63 -6.86 -2.16
C ARG A 193 -20.74 -6.23 -1.32
N ILE A 194 -21.34 -6.97 -0.38
CA ILE A 194 -22.34 -6.40 0.54
C ILE A 194 -21.75 -5.25 1.34
N ASN A 195 -20.56 -5.43 1.92
CA ASN A 195 -19.91 -4.41 2.76
C ASN A 195 -19.55 -3.12 2.01
N TYR A 196 -19.28 -3.19 0.71
CA TYR A 196 -18.76 -2.07 -0.07
C TYR A 196 -19.72 -1.51 -1.12
N THR A 197 -20.70 -2.28 -1.58
CA THR A 197 -21.72 -1.85 -2.55
C THR A 197 -23.03 -1.47 -1.85
N TYR A 198 -23.35 -2.10 -0.71
CA TYR A 198 -24.67 -2.01 -0.08
C TYR A 198 -24.65 -1.36 1.31
N LYS A 199 -23.73 -0.44 1.64
CA LYS A 199 -24.00 0.48 2.77
C LYS A 199 -25.12 1.42 2.34
N PRO A 200 -26.36 1.23 2.82
CA PRO A 200 -27.45 2.10 2.45
C PRO A 200 -27.22 3.44 3.11
N LYS A 201 -27.68 4.51 2.47
CA LYS A 201 -27.97 5.79 3.11
C LYS A 201 -29.02 5.57 4.21
N PHE A 202 -28.66 5.03 5.36
CA PHE A 202 -29.43 5.22 6.58
C PHE A 202 -28.81 6.41 7.33
N GLN A 203 -29.08 7.61 6.80
CA GLN A 203 -29.22 8.76 7.68
C GLN A 203 -30.51 8.51 8.46
N ILE A 204 -30.38 7.92 9.65
CA ILE A 204 -31.44 8.03 10.65
C ILE A 204 -31.41 9.51 11.06
N PHE A 205 -32.31 10.29 10.48
CA PHE A 205 -32.66 11.60 11.01
C PHE A 205 -33.15 11.35 12.44
N LYS A 206 -32.32 11.69 13.44
CA LYS A 206 -32.84 11.96 14.78
C LYS A 206 -33.58 13.29 14.68
N THR A 207 -34.88 13.24 14.44
CA THR A 207 -35.76 14.36 14.77
C THR A 207 -35.73 14.54 16.28
N LYS A 208 -35.39 15.75 16.70
CA LYS A 208 -35.58 16.24 18.08
C LYS A 208 -37.07 16.40 18.36
#